data_AF-A0A7J9DB36-F1
#
_entry.id   AF-A0A7J9DB36-F1
#
_cell.length_a   1.000
_cell.length_b   1.000
_cell.length_c   1.000
_cell.angle_alpha   90.00
_cell.angle_beta   90.00
_cell.angle_gamma   90.00
#
_symmetry.space_group_name_H-M   'P 1'
#
loop_
_entity.id
_entity.type
_entity.pdbx_description
1 polymer ?
#
loop_
_entity_poly.entity_id
_entity_poly.type
_entity_poly.pdbx_seq_one_letter_code
_entity_poly.pdbx_strand_id
1 'polypeptide(L)'
;MADFSGFVGTRGTSFIVNEKPIYLNGFNSYWSMMFAADYSTRNKVTDAFQKASETGLNVAGIWAFNDGDHRPLESSPGSCNEEVFKGLDFVIAKARKLEIYMILSLMNNWKDYGGKDKVAYKDDPTILAWELKIEPCCPSDPTGSNLQYNPNSNLDGTDFIANNKIPDINFATIHLYPESWLPSTNKTEAEQLAFVDKWIESHVLDSNAVLEKPIVISEFGKSYKLEGYSLDKRNKYFQKIYDDVYNSARLGGLFVGGMFWQLMTKLRK
;
A
#
# COMPACT_ATOMS: atom_id res chain seq x y z
N MET A 1 -6.91 -19.77 10.80
CA MET A 1 -5.69 -19.05 10.41
C MET A 1 -5.31 -19.49 9.00
N ALA A 2 -4.91 -18.54 8.15
CA ALA A 2 -4.45 -18.86 6.79
C ALA A 2 -3.15 -19.67 6.89
N ASP A 3 -2.99 -20.67 6.02
CA ASP A 3 -1.72 -21.37 5.91
C ASP A 3 -0.74 -20.44 5.18
N PHE A 4 0.27 -19.95 5.91
CA PHE A 4 1.25 -18.95 5.45
C PHE A 4 2.37 -19.56 4.58
N SER A 5 2.30 -20.85 4.25
CA SER A 5 3.34 -21.53 3.47
C SER A 5 3.20 -21.40 1.95
N GLY A 6 2.07 -20.88 1.45
CA GLY A 6 1.76 -20.78 0.02
C GLY A 6 1.84 -19.35 -0.52
N PHE A 7 2.04 -19.23 -1.83
CA PHE A 7 1.92 -17.94 -2.51
C PHE A 7 0.47 -17.47 -2.52
N VAL A 8 0.28 -16.18 -2.24
CA VAL A 8 -0.99 -15.52 -2.45
C VAL A 8 -1.21 -15.33 -3.95
N GLY A 9 -2.34 -15.80 -4.46
CA GLY A 9 -2.80 -15.54 -5.81
C GLY A 9 -4.16 -14.82 -5.80
N THR A 10 -4.73 -14.64 -6.98
CA THR A 10 -6.09 -14.11 -7.14
C THR A 10 -7.00 -15.15 -7.80
N ARG A 11 -8.28 -15.11 -7.44
CA ARG A 11 -9.35 -15.88 -8.08
C ARG A 11 -10.56 -14.97 -8.22
N GLY A 12 -10.78 -14.46 -9.43
CA GLY A 12 -11.73 -13.38 -9.67
C GLY A 12 -11.39 -12.18 -8.78
N THR A 13 -12.35 -11.76 -7.96
CA THR A 13 -12.28 -10.55 -7.12
C THR A 13 -11.66 -10.78 -5.73
N SER A 14 -11.16 -11.99 -5.46
CA SER A 14 -10.62 -12.37 -4.14
C SER A 14 -9.14 -12.75 -4.20
N PHE A 15 -8.42 -12.47 -3.10
CA PHE A 15 -7.11 -13.08 -2.85
C PHE A 15 -7.29 -14.48 -2.27
N ILE A 16 -6.45 -15.43 -2.70
CA ILE A 16 -6.50 -16.83 -2.29
C ILE A 16 -5.11 -17.29 -1.88
N VAL A 17 -5.00 -17.99 -0.77
CA VAL A 17 -3.81 -18.78 -0.40
C VAL A 17 -4.26 -20.14 0.08
N ASN A 18 -3.64 -21.20 -0.42
CA ASN A 18 -3.98 -22.58 -0.04
C ASN A 18 -5.50 -22.85 -0.10
N GLU A 19 -6.10 -22.45 -1.22
CA GLU A 19 -7.54 -22.56 -1.53
C GLU A 19 -8.49 -21.76 -0.62
N LYS A 20 -7.97 -20.96 0.30
CA LYS A 20 -8.77 -20.16 1.22
C LYS A 20 -8.71 -18.67 0.86
N PRO A 21 -9.86 -17.96 0.92
CA PRO A 21 -9.85 -16.51 0.73
C PRO A 21 -9.08 -15.83 1.86
N ILE A 22 -8.34 -14.78 1.50
CA ILE A 22 -7.73 -13.87 2.46
C ILE A 22 -8.20 -12.45 2.17
N TYR A 23 -8.33 -11.67 3.25
CA TYR A 23 -8.68 -10.26 3.20
C TYR A 23 -7.54 -9.47 3.83
N LEU A 24 -7.16 -8.37 3.20
CA LEU A 24 -5.97 -7.64 3.60
C LEU A 24 -6.34 -6.60 4.65
N ASN A 25 -5.70 -6.70 5.81
CA ASN A 25 -5.79 -5.71 6.87
C ASN A 25 -4.36 -5.32 7.21
N GLY A 26 -3.91 -4.19 6.68
CA GLY A 26 -2.48 -3.90 6.61
C GLY A 26 -2.07 -2.52 7.03
N PHE A 27 -0.77 -2.28 6.90
CA PHE A 27 -0.13 -1.04 7.24
C PHE A 27 1.04 -0.76 6.28
N ASN A 28 1.38 0.52 6.16
CA ASN A 28 2.60 0.93 5.47
C ASN A 28 3.73 1.19 6.45
N SER A 29 4.95 0.80 6.07
CA SER A 29 6.17 0.93 6.89
C SER A 29 7.41 1.13 6.02
N TYR A 30 7.39 2.20 5.21
CA TYR A 30 8.46 2.53 4.25
C TYR A 30 9.87 2.61 4.86
N TRP A 31 9.96 2.92 6.16
CA TRP A 31 11.20 3.12 6.92
C TRP A 31 11.87 1.81 7.37
N SER A 32 11.18 0.67 7.28
CA SER A 32 11.61 -0.57 7.93
C SER A 32 12.94 -1.12 7.40
N MET A 33 13.18 -1.08 6.09
CA MET A 33 14.44 -1.53 5.51
C MET A 33 15.63 -0.74 6.09
N MET A 34 15.51 0.59 6.11
CA MET A 34 16.57 1.48 6.61
C MET A 34 16.84 1.30 8.10
N PHE A 35 15.79 1.15 8.91
CA PHE A 35 15.92 0.93 10.34
C PHE A 35 16.42 -0.49 10.65
N ALA A 36 16.14 -1.48 9.80
CA ALA A 36 16.71 -2.80 9.93
C ALA A 36 18.20 -2.84 9.57
N ALA A 37 18.65 -2.04 8.60
CA ALA A 37 20.05 -1.94 8.23
C ALA A 37 20.93 -1.42 9.37
N ASP A 38 20.42 -0.51 10.20
CA ASP A 38 21.08 -0.05 11.42
C ASP A 38 20.73 -0.94 12.63
N TYR A 39 21.68 -1.73 13.10
CA TYR A 39 21.51 -2.60 14.29
C TYR A 39 20.99 -1.87 15.52
N SER A 40 21.30 -0.58 15.71
CA SER A 40 20.84 0.21 16.86
C SER A 40 19.34 0.56 16.80
N THR A 41 18.73 0.49 15.62
CA THR A 41 17.30 0.79 15.40
C THR A 41 16.49 -0.41 14.92
N ARG A 42 17.13 -1.54 14.61
CA ARG A 42 16.50 -2.80 14.17
C ARG A 42 15.44 -3.34 15.12
N ASN A 43 15.57 -3.08 16.42
CA ASN A 43 14.56 -3.44 17.41
C ASN A 43 13.22 -2.74 17.16
N LYS A 44 13.21 -1.51 16.60
CA LYS A 44 11.98 -0.78 16.27
C LYS A 44 11.15 -1.50 15.20
N VAL A 45 11.82 -2.08 14.20
CA VAL A 45 11.17 -2.93 13.19
C VAL A 45 10.54 -4.15 13.84
N THR A 46 11.28 -4.81 14.76
CA THR A 46 10.75 -5.95 15.50
C THR A 46 9.53 -5.58 16.33
N ASP A 47 9.58 -4.50 17.10
CA ASP A 47 8.48 -4.03 17.94
C ASP A 47 7.25 -3.65 17.08
N ALA A 48 7.45 -3.03 15.91
CA ALA A 48 6.37 -2.63 15.01
C ALA A 48 5.63 -3.85 14.45
N PHE A 49 6.37 -4.81 13.89
CA PHE A 49 5.79 -6.00 13.27
C PHE A 49 5.16 -6.93 14.32
N GLN A 50 5.79 -7.05 15.50
CA GLN A 50 5.20 -7.79 16.62
C GLN A 50 3.85 -7.18 17.00
N LYS A 51 3.79 -5.85 17.13
CA LYS A 51 2.54 -5.18 17.47
C LYS A 51 1.49 -5.32 16.37
N ALA A 52 1.91 -5.25 15.11
CA ALA A 52 1.03 -5.44 13.97
C ALA A 52 0.35 -6.83 13.99
N SER A 53 1.14 -7.89 14.15
CA SER A 53 0.67 -9.28 14.25
C SER A 53 -0.29 -9.47 15.43
N GLU A 54 0.05 -8.95 16.62
CA GLU A 54 -0.83 -8.99 17.81
C GLU A 54 -2.18 -8.29 17.62
N THR A 55 -2.25 -7.31 16.72
CA THR A 55 -3.48 -6.58 16.40
C THR A 55 -4.24 -7.16 15.20
N GLY A 56 -3.77 -8.27 14.63
CA GLY A 56 -4.40 -8.93 13.48
C GLY A 56 -4.14 -8.24 12.14
N LEU A 57 -3.07 -7.43 12.04
CA LEU A 57 -2.59 -6.95 10.74
C LEU A 57 -1.81 -8.07 10.04
N ASN A 58 -2.07 -8.27 8.75
CA ASN A 58 -1.56 -9.43 8.00
C ASN A 58 -0.80 -9.07 6.71
N VAL A 59 -0.71 -7.78 6.35
CA VAL A 59 0.09 -7.32 5.20
C VAL A 59 0.81 -6.02 5.51
N ALA A 60 2.05 -5.90 5.04
CA ALA A 60 2.89 -4.72 5.17
C ALA A 60 3.29 -4.19 3.78
N GLY A 61 3.05 -2.89 3.53
CA GLY A 61 3.60 -2.17 2.37
C GLY A 61 4.98 -1.59 2.72
N ILE A 62 6.00 -1.96 1.95
CA ILE A 62 7.41 -1.61 2.22
C ILE A 62 8.05 -1.10 0.92
N TRP A 63 8.89 -0.07 1.05
CA TRP A 63 9.76 0.34 -0.05
C TRP A 63 10.97 -0.60 -0.12
N ALA A 64 11.13 -1.28 -1.25
CA ALA A 64 12.30 -2.08 -1.60
C ALA A 64 13.29 -1.28 -2.46
N PHE A 65 13.34 0.04 -2.25
CA PHE A 65 14.27 0.99 -2.84
C PHE A 65 14.67 2.04 -1.79
N ASN A 66 15.78 2.74 -2.02
CA ASN A 66 16.14 3.94 -1.28
C ASN A 66 17.01 4.84 -2.17
N ASP A 67 16.42 5.92 -2.67
CA ASP A 67 17.03 6.87 -3.62
C ASP A 67 17.74 8.04 -2.92
N GLY A 68 17.82 8.01 -1.58
CA GLY A 68 18.41 9.10 -0.79
C GLY A 68 19.94 9.06 -0.73
N ASP A 69 20.54 10.23 -0.50
CA ASP A 69 21.99 10.39 -0.29
C ASP A 69 22.53 9.57 0.91
N HIS A 70 21.67 9.31 1.90
CA HIS A 70 22.05 8.56 3.10
C HIS A 70 21.72 7.07 2.96
N ARG A 71 22.76 6.26 2.72
CA ARG A 71 22.72 4.78 2.59
C ARG A 71 21.75 4.30 1.48
N PRO A 72 21.97 4.68 0.21
CA PRO A 72 21.14 4.20 -0.89
C PRO A 72 21.20 2.67 -0.97
N LEU A 73 20.08 2.04 -1.32
CA LEU A 73 20.03 0.58 -1.54
C LEU A 73 20.87 0.22 -2.77
N GLU A 74 20.82 1.06 -3.79
CA GLU A 74 21.60 0.96 -5.01
C GLU A 74 22.31 2.29 -5.25
N SER A 75 23.63 2.30 -5.11
CA SER A 75 24.43 3.54 -5.25
C SER A 75 24.72 3.89 -6.71
N SER A 76 24.61 2.91 -7.60
CA SER A 76 24.70 3.05 -9.06
C SER A 76 24.11 1.80 -9.71
N PRO A 77 23.68 1.84 -11.00
CA PRO A 77 23.08 0.69 -11.66
C PRO A 77 23.91 -0.60 -11.54
N GLY A 78 23.35 -1.60 -10.86
CA GLY A 78 23.96 -2.90 -10.56
C GLY A 78 24.84 -2.96 -9.30
N SER A 79 25.00 -1.87 -8.55
CA SER A 79 25.84 -1.80 -7.35
C SER A 79 24.99 -1.60 -6.09
N CYS A 80 24.62 -2.72 -5.46
CA CYS A 80 23.80 -2.71 -4.25
C CYS A 80 24.63 -2.51 -2.97
N ASN A 81 24.08 -1.79 -2.01
CA ASN A 81 24.59 -1.71 -0.65
C ASN A 81 24.13 -2.94 0.15
N GLU A 82 25.05 -3.89 0.33
CA GLU A 82 24.80 -5.15 1.03
C GLU A 82 24.28 -4.97 2.47
N GLU A 83 24.68 -3.92 3.19
CA GLU A 83 24.18 -3.68 4.56
C GLU A 83 22.69 -3.31 4.56
N VAL A 84 22.28 -2.50 3.57
CA VAL A 84 20.87 -2.11 3.40
C VAL A 84 20.06 -3.30 2.88
N PHE A 85 20.63 -4.10 1.98
CA PHE A 85 20.01 -5.32 1.47
C PHE A 85 19.75 -6.35 2.59
N LYS A 86 20.72 -6.55 3.49
CA LYS A 86 20.54 -7.35 4.73
C LYS A 86 19.49 -6.78 5.68
N GLY A 87 19.25 -5.47 5.62
CA GLY A 87 18.12 -4.84 6.29
C GLY A 87 16.79 -5.36 5.76
N LEU A 88 16.63 -5.43 4.44
CA LEU A 88 15.45 -6.00 3.79
C LEU A 88 15.30 -7.51 4.07
N ASP A 89 16.40 -8.29 4.03
CA ASP A 89 16.39 -9.71 4.45
C ASP A 89 15.80 -9.88 5.85
N PHE A 90 16.24 -9.04 6.80
CA PHE A 90 15.77 -9.08 8.17
C PHE A 90 14.27 -8.78 8.27
N VAL A 91 13.79 -7.78 7.51
CA VAL A 91 12.38 -7.38 7.47
C VAL A 91 11.52 -8.53 6.95
N ILE A 92 11.90 -9.16 5.82
CA ILE A 92 11.19 -10.31 5.23
C ILE A 92 11.18 -11.49 6.21
N ALA A 93 12.34 -11.85 6.77
CA ALA A 93 12.44 -12.95 7.73
C ALA A 93 11.61 -12.69 9.00
N LYS A 94 11.50 -11.43 9.45
CA LYS A 94 10.67 -11.04 10.59
C LYS A 94 9.18 -11.16 10.27
N ALA A 95 8.76 -10.68 9.11
CA ALA A 95 7.38 -10.74 8.66
C ALA A 95 6.90 -12.18 8.50
N ARG A 96 7.73 -13.05 7.90
CA ARG A 96 7.47 -14.48 7.81
C ARG A 96 7.19 -15.12 9.18
N LYS A 97 8.03 -14.82 10.17
CA LYS A 97 7.87 -15.35 11.55
C LYS A 97 6.60 -14.86 12.24
N LEU A 98 6.03 -13.75 11.77
CA LEU A 98 4.87 -13.09 12.36
C LEU A 98 3.63 -13.23 11.49
N GLU A 99 3.70 -14.05 10.43
CA GLU A 99 2.62 -14.33 9.50
C GLU A 99 2.06 -13.05 8.83
N ILE A 100 2.97 -12.13 8.48
CA ILE A 100 2.67 -10.88 7.77
C ILE A 100 3.19 -10.99 6.35
N TYR A 101 2.31 -10.88 5.37
CA TYR A 101 2.65 -10.80 3.95
C TYR A 101 3.24 -9.44 3.58
N MET A 102 3.92 -9.35 2.45
CA MET A 102 4.56 -8.12 1.99
C MET A 102 4.15 -7.69 0.59
N ILE A 103 3.86 -6.40 0.44
CA ILE A 103 3.85 -5.71 -0.85
C ILE A 103 5.13 -4.89 -0.93
N LEU A 104 5.98 -5.20 -1.91
CA LEU A 104 7.28 -4.55 -2.09
C LEU A 104 7.21 -3.57 -3.27
N SER A 105 7.21 -2.27 -2.97
CA SER A 105 7.31 -1.21 -3.99
C SER A 105 8.75 -1.12 -4.49
N LEU A 106 8.93 -1.14 -5.81
CA LEU A 106 10.25 -1.23 -6.45
C LEU A 106 10.86 0.13 -6.83
N MET A 107 10.07 1.19 -6.97
CA MET A 107 10.54 2.55 -7.26
C MET A 107 9.53 3.64 -6.85
N ASN A 108 9.92 4.92 -6.91
CA ASN A 108 9.10 6.11 -6.61
C ASN A 108 9.01 7.09 -7.79
N ASN A 109 8.14 8.10 -7.68
CA ASN A 109 7.99 9.24 -8.59
C ASN A 109 9.21 10.14 -8.73
N TRP A 110 10.17 10.04 -7.81
CA TRP A 110 11.41 10.80 -7.80
C TRP A 110 12.55 9.90 -8.33
N LYS A 111 13.52 10.48 -9.06
CA LYS A 111 14.35 9.77 -10.06
C LYS A 111 15.18 8.55 -9.57
N ASP A 112 15.23 7.58 -10.51
CA ASP A 112 16.28 6.60 -10.89
C ASP A 112 16.22 5.13 -10.38
N TYR A 113 15.72 4.26 -11.30
CA TYR A 113 15.86 2.80 -11.52
C TYR A 113 15.39 1.75 -10.48
N GLY A 114 14.61 0.79 -11.00
CA GLY A 114 14.37 -0.55 -10.45
C GLY A 114 13.88 -1.48 -11.58
N GLY A 115 14.39 -2.71 -11.67
CA GLY A 115 14.09 -3.65 -12.75
C GLY A 115 13.71 -5.05 -12.24
N LYS A 116 12.74 -5.69 -12.90
CA LYS A 116 12.13 -6.97 -12.46
C LYS A 116 13.06 -8.19 -12.50
N ASP A 117 14.15 -8.15 -13.26
CA ASP A 117 14.97 -9.34 -13.56
C ASP A 117 16.14 -9.60 -12.59
N LYS A 118 16.20 -8.90 -11.44
CA LYS A 118 17.27 -9.07 -10.42
C LYS A 118 16.76 -9.25 -8.99
N VAL A 119 15.51 -9.65 -8.80
CA VAL A 119 14.90 -9.67 -7.47
C VAL A 119 15.21 -10.98 -6.73
N ALA A 120 16.01 -10.90 -5.67
CA ALA A 120 16.49 -12.05 -4.88
C ALA A 120 15.39 -12.87 -4.18
N TYR A 121 14.18 -12.31 -4.05
CA TYR A 121 13.11 -12.84 -3.20
C TYR A 121 11.95 -13.48 -3.97
N LYS A 122 12.11 -13.73 -5.28
CA LYS A 122 11.05 -14.23 -6.16
C LYS A 122 10.38 -15.54 -5.69
N ASP A 123 11.11 -16.36 -4.94
CA ASP A 123 10.67 -17.68 -4.47
C ASP A 123 10.21 -17.65 -2.99
N ASP A 124 10.11 -16.47 -2.36
CA ASP A 124 9.66 -16.30 -0.97
C ASP A 124 8.14 -16.04 -0.89
N PRO A 125 7.33 -16.96 -0.34
CA PRO A 125 5.87 -16.79 -0.25
C PRO A 125 5.43 -15.71 0.75
N THR A 126 6.35 -15.17 1.55
CA THR A 126 6.11 -13.97 2.36
C THR A 126 5.82 -12.76 1.47
N ILE A 127 6.34 -12.74 0.24
CA ILE A 127 6.05 -11.69 -0.74
C ILE A 127 4.69 -11.98 -1.39
N LEU A 128 3.70 -11.17 -1.07
CA LEU A 128 2.36 -11.23 -1.65
C LEU A 128 2.34 -10.56 -3.03
N ALA A 129 3.03 -9.42 -3.19
CA ALA A 129 3.09 -8.74 -4.47
C ALA A 129 4.33 -7.86 -4.64
N TRP A 130 4.70 -7.67 -5.90
CA TRP A 130 5.63 -6.64 -6.34
C TRP A 130 4.83 -5.45 -6.87
N GLU A 131 5.02 -4.27 -6.29
CA GLU A 131 4.44 -3.04 -6.78
C GLU A 131 5.46 -2.30 -7.64
N LEU A 132 5.07 -2.01 -8.90
CA LEU A 132 5.99 -1.43 -9.87
C LEU A 132 6.52 -0.07 -9.41
N LYS A 133 5.65 0.80 -8.93
CA LYS A 133 5.99 2.18 -8.56
C LYS A 133 4.96 2.73 -7.59
N ILE A 134 5.42 3.44 -6.56
CA ILE A 134 4.52 4.15 -5.65
C ILE A 134 3.99 5.42 -6.33
N GLU A 135 2.66 5.57 -6.33
CA GLU A 135 1.90 6.72 -6.87
C GLU A 135 2.30 7.22 -8.28
N PRO A 136 2.44 6.38 -9.32
CA PRO A 136 2.91 6.84 -10.63
C PRO A 136 2.15 8.06 -11.16
N CYS A 137 2.85 9.07 -11.67
CA CYS A 137 2.27 10.17 -12.45
C CYS A 137 2.98 10.34 -13.80
N CYS A 138 2.24 10.81 -14.81
CA CYS A 138 2.75 11.15 -16.14
C CYS A 138 2.19 12.52 -16.59
N PRO A 139 2.65 13.64 -16.01
CA PRO A 139 2.07 14.96 -16.28
C PRO A 139 2.16 15.41 -17.76
N SER A 140 3.04 14.77 -18.54
CA SER A 140 3.20 15.00 -19.98
C SER A 140 2.08 14.40 -20.83
N ASP A 141 1.29 13.47 -20.29
CA ASP A 141 0.14 12.88 -20.96
C ASP A 141 -1.15 13.25 -20.19
N PRO A 142 -1.92 14.25 -20.65
CA PRO A 142 -3.14 14.67 -19.97
C PRO A 142 -4.33 13.71 -20.21
N THR A 143 -4.12 12.58 -20.89
CA THR A 143 -5.19 11.64 -21.23
C THR A 143 -5.45 10.63 -20.11
N GLY A 144 -6.69 10.14 -20.05
CA GLY A 144 -7.13 9.16 -19.07
C GLY A 144 -8.66 9.09 -19.02
N SER A 145 -9.20 7.93 -18.65
CA SER A 145 -10.62 7.76 -18.33
C SER A 145 -10.96 8.36 -16.96
N ASN A 146 -12.24 8.75 -16.76
CA ASN A 146 -12.79 9.18 -15.46
C ASN A 146 -12.11 10.38 -14.77
N LEU A 147 -11.46 11.25 -15.55
CA LEU A 147 -10.79 12.48 -15.07
C LEU A 147 -11.68 13.39 -14.21
N GLN A 148 -13.01 13.36 -14.39
CA GLN A 148 -13.95 14.14 -13.59
C GLN A 148 -14.01 13.73 -12.11
N TYR A 149 -13.54 12.53 -11.77
CA TYR A 149 -13.48 12.01 -10.41
C TYR A 149 -12.09 12.17 -9.77
N ASN A 150 -11.10 12.62 -10.55
CA ASN A 150 -9.76 12.85 -10.04
C ASN A 150 -9.76 13.95 -8.97
N PRO A 151 -8.94 13.80 -7.91
CA PRO A 151 -8.81 14.86 -6.93
C PRO A 151 -8.34 16.15 -7.61
N ASN A 152 -9.00 17.27 -7.29
CA ASN A 152 -8.76 18.59 -7.92
C ASN A 152 -8.92 18.67 -9.45
N SER A 153 -9.57 17.69 -10.09
CA SER A 153 -9.59 17.57 -11.57
C SER A 153 -8.17 17.46 -12.16
N ASN A 154 -7.21 16.93 -11.39
CA ASN A 154 -5.83 16.78 -11.83
C ASN A 154 -5.74 15.80 -13.00
N LEU A 155 -4.89 16.15 -13.98
CA LEU A 155 -4.50 15.30 -15.09
C LEU A 155 -3.15 14.66 -14.75
N ASP A 156 -3.14 13.78 -13.75
CA ASP A 156 -1.91 13.12 -13.29
C ASP A 156 -1.38 12.07 -14.30
N GLY A 157 -2.05 11.92 -15.45
CA GLY A 157 -1.63 11.12 -16.59
C GLY A 157 -1.62 9.62 -16.33
N THR A 158 -2.52 9.16 -15.45
CA THR A 158 -2.78 7.73 -15.24
C THR A 158 -4.21 7.40 -15.60
N ASP A 159 -4.40 6.19 -16.15
CA ASP A 159 -5.71 5.64 -16.47
C ASP A 159 -5.91 4.35 -15.68
N PHE A 160 -6.81 4.40 -14.69
CA PHE A 160 -7.07 3.27 -13.79
C PHE A 160 -7.47 2.01 -14.56
N ILE A 161 -8.34 2.12 -15.56
CA ILE A 161 -8.82 0.98 -16.33
C ILE A 161 -7.70 0.45 -17.24
N ALA A 162 -7.09 1.31 -18.05
CA ALA A 162 -6.11 0.87 -19.05
C ALA A 162 -4.88 0.22 -18.39
N ASN A 163 -4.40 0.80 -17.28
CA ASN A 163 -3.24 0.29 -16.58
C ASN A 163 -3.54 -1.04 -15.87
N ASN A 164 -4.70 -1.15 -15.22
CA ASN A 164 -5.07 -2.37 -14.51
C ASN A 164 -5.66 -3.46 -15.40
N LYS A 165 -5.97 -3.18 -16.68
CA LYS A 165 -6.37 -4.21 -17.66
C LYS A 165 -5.22 -5.11 -18.12
N ILE A 166 -3.98 -4.69 -17.92
CA ILE A 166 -2.81 -5.47 -18.32
C ILE A 166 -2.90 -6.86 -17.67
N PRO A 167 -2.76 -7.97 -18.43
CA PRO A 167 -2.95 -9.33 -17.90
C PRO A 167 -2.04 -9.66 -16.71
N ASP A 168 -0.82 -9.11 -16.70
CA ASP A 168 0.17 -9.34 -15.65
C ASP A 168 -0.08 -8.52 -14.36
N ILE A 169 -1.03 -7.59 -14.37
CA ILE A 169 -1.46 -6.87 -13.16
C ILE A 169 -2.54 -7.69 -12.46
N ASN A 170 -2.24 -8.23 -11.26
CA ASN A 170 -3.14 -9.20 -10.62
C ASN A 170 -4.26 -8.58 -9.78
N PHE A 171 -4.07 -7.37 -9.27
CA PHE A 171 -5.05 -6.62 -8.47
C PHE A 171 -4.81 -5.11 -8.65
N ALA A 172 -5.82 -4.31 -8.36
CA ALA A 172 -5.75 -2.87 -8.45
C ALA A 172 -5.57 -2.24 -7.06
N THR A 173 -4.89 -1.10 -7.00
CA THR A 173 -4.73 -0.31 -5.79
C THR A 173 -5.29 1.10 -5.97
N ILE A 174 -5.80 1.66 -4.88
CA ILE A 174 -6.14 3.09 -4.79
C ILE A 174 -5.59 3.67 -3.49
N HIS A 175 -5.21 4.94 -3.54
CA HIS A 175 -4.84 5.72 -2.37
C HIS A 175 -6.02 6.62 -1.96
N LEU A 176 -5.99 7.14 -0.75
CA LEU A 176 -7.08 7.96 -0.23
C LEU A 176 -6.62 8.99 0.81
N TYR A 177 -6.42 10.23 0.34
CA TYR A 177 -5.97 11.36 1.17
C TYR A 177 -6.83 12.61 0.96
N PRO A 178 -8.14 12.57 1.29
CA PRO A 178 -9.06 13.67 1.00
C PRO A 178 -8.65 14.99 1.70
N GLU A 179 -8.01 14.96 2.87
CA GLU A 179 -7.56 16.19 3.55
C GLU A 179 -6.41 16.89 2.82
N SER A 180 -5.55 16.12 2.15
CA SER A 180 -4.43 16.65 1.38
C SER A 180 -4.87 17.05 -0.01
N TRP A 181 -5.74 16.26 -0.63
CA TRP A 181 -6.26 16.54 -1.96
C TRP A 181 -7.28 17.67 -1.97
N LEU A 182 -8.14 17.75 -0.96
CA LEU A 182 -9.23 18.72 -0.85
C LEU A 182 -9.07 19.51 0.45
N PRO A 183 -8.09 20.44 0.54
CA PRO A 183 -7.77 21.12 1.79
C PRO A 183 -8.96 21.89 2.36
N SER A 184 -9.01 22.01 3.69
CA SER A 184 -10.13 22.63 4.43
C SER A 184 -10.39 24.09 4.09
N THR A 185 -9.42 24.77 3.47
CA THR A 185 -9.59 26.11 2.89
C THR A 185 -10.63 26.13 1.77
N ASN A 186 -10.87 25.00 1.11
CA ASN A 186 -11.71 24.87 -0.08
C ASN A 186 -12.90 23.91 0.12
N LYS A 187 -12.79 22.94 1.04
CA LYS A 187 -13.80 21.88 1.23
C LYS A 187 -14.04 21.56 2.70
N THR A 188 -15.30 21.43 3.07
CA THR A 188 -15.71 20.99 4.41
C THR A 188 -15.41 19.50 4.63
N GLU A 189 -15.35 19.04 5.90
CA GLU A 189 -15.18 17.61 6.21
C GLU A 189 -16.30 16.75 5.60
N ALA A 190 -17.53 17.27 5.51
CA ALA A 190 -18.65 16.57 4.89
C ALA A 190 -18.45 16.42 3.37
N GLU A 191 -17.94 17.44 2.69
CA GLU A 191 -17.61 17.36 1.26
C GLU A 191 -16.41 16.43 0.99
N GLN A 192 -15.40 16.44 1.86
CA GLN A 192 -14.28 15.49 1.80
C GLN A 192 -14.78 14.05 1.94
N LEU A 193 -15.74 13.81 2.84
CA LEU A 193 -16.35 12.50 3.03
C LEU A 193 -17.18 12.07 1.81
N ALA A 194 -17.98 12.97 1.26
CA ALA A 194 -18.73 12.71 0.04
C ALA A 194 -17.81 12.44 -1.17
N PHE A 195 -16.62 13.06 -1.21
CA PHE A 195 -15.60 12.73 -2.20
C PHE A 195 -15.07 11.31 -2.00
N VAL A 196 -14.79 10.90 -0.75
CA VAL A 196 -14.36 9.52 -0.44
C VAL A 196 -15.37 8.50 -0.94
N ASP A 197 -16.66 8.73 -0.67
CA ASP A 197 -17.73 7.82 -1.12
C ASP A 197 -17.75 7.69 -2.65
N LYS A 198 -17.69 8.83 -3.36
CA LYS A 198 -17.66 8.85 -4.83
C LYS A 198 -16.41 8.21 -5.41
N TRP A 199 -15.26 8.42 -4.77
CA TRP A 199 -13.98 7.86 -5.19
C TRP A 199 -13.98 6.33 -5.07
N ILE A 200 -14.47 5.80 -3.94
CA ILE A 200 -14.61 4.36 -3.73
C ILE A 200 -15.63 3.77 -4.73
N GLU A 201 -16.78 4.42 -4.89
CA GLU A 201 -17.85 3.98 -5.79
C GLU A 201 -17.38 3.94 -7.26
N SER A 202 -16.69 4.97 -7.76
CA SER A 202 -16.24 5.02 -9.15
C SER A 202 -15.26 3.88 -9.47
N HIS A 203 -14.30 3.61 -8.59
CA HIS A 203 -13.33 2.52 -8.78
C HIS A 203 -13.97 1.13 -8.69
N VAL A 204 -15.01 0.98 -7.87
CA VAL A 204 -15.81 -0.26 -7.82
C VAL A 204 -16.58 -0.45 -9.11
N LEU A 205 -17.20 0.60 -9.66
CA LEU A 205 -17.94 0.52 -10.92
C LEU A 205 -17.02 0.15 -12.08
N ASP A 206 -15.86 0.83 -12.19
CA ASP A 206 -14.86 0.51 -13.20
C ASP A 206 -14.38 -0.93 -13.09
N SER A 207 -14.10 -1.38 -11.86
CA SER A 207 -13.59 -2.73 -11.66
C SER A 207 -14.65 -3.80 -11.88
N ASN A 208 -15.90 -3.59 -11.47
CA ASN A 208 -17.01 -4.54 -11.68
C ASN A 208 -17.36 -4.66 -13.16
N ALA A 209 -17.37 -3.54 -13.88
CA ALA A 209 -17.77 -3.54 -15.28
C ALA A 209 -16.65 -4.00 -16.22
N VAL A 210 -15.39 -3.90 -15.78
CA VAL A 210 -14.26 -3.95 -16.70
C VAL A 210 -13.07 -4.80 -16.23
N LEU A 211 -12.64 -4.67 -14.97
CA LEU A 211 -11.38 -5.28 -14.53
C LEU A 211 -11.55 -6.70 -13.99
N GLU A 212 -12.61 -6.96 -13.23
CA GLU A 212 -12.87 -8.23 -12.53
C GLU A 212 -11.70 -8.67 -11.61
N LYS A 213 -10.97 -7.69 -11.06
CA LYS A 213 -9.80 -7.89 -10.19
C LYS A 213 -10.05 -7.37 -8.78
N PRO A 214 -9.39 -7.93 -7.74
CA PRO A 214 -9.48 -7.39 -6.39
C PRO A 214 -8.99 -5.94 -6.34
N ILE A 215 -9.57 -5.12 -5.46
CA ILE A 215 -9.11 -3.76 -5.19
C ILE A 215 -8.68 -3.67 -3.72
N VAL A 216 -7.54 -3.01 -3.50
CA VAL A 216 -7.01 -2.69 -2.18
C VAL A 216 -6.90 -1.18 -2.02
N ILE A 217 -7.39 -0.64 -0.90
CA ILE A 217 -7.05 0.73 -0.49
C ILE A 217 -5.66 0.65 0.14
N SER A 218 -4.61 0.76 -0.67
CA SER A 218 -3.21 0.52 -0.26
C SER A 218 -2.64 1.65 0.59
N GLU A 219 -3.26 2.82 0.55
CA GLU A 219 -2.95 3.92 1.46
C GLU A 219 -4.19 4.71 1.84
N PHE A 220 -4.38 4.92 3.15
CA PHE A 220 -5.30 5.91 3.69
C PHE A 220 -4.81 6.40 5.05
N GLY A 221 -5.14 7.64 5.42
CA GLY A 221 -4.69 8.18 6.70
C GLY A 221 -5.39 9.47 7.11
N LYS A 222 -5.15 9.89 8.35
CA LYS A 222 -5.61 11.17 8.91
C LYS A 222 -4.40 11.87 9.53
N SER A 223 -4.02 13.04 9.02
CA SER A 223 -2.74 13.66 9.35
C SER A 223 -2.83 14.53 10.60
N TYR A 224 -1.98 14.27 11.59
CA TYR A 224 -1.87 15.14 12.77
C TYR A 224 -1.22 16.49 12.49
N LYS A 225 -0.62 16.67 11.30
CA LYS A 225 0.02 17.91 10.88
C LYS A 225 -0.98 18.91 10.28
N LEU A 226 -2.19 18.45 9.94
CA LEU A 226 -3.23 19.29 9.37
C LEU A 226 -4.12 19.87 10.47
N GLU A 227 -4.64 21.06 10.21
CA GLU A 227 -5.51 21.75 11.15
C GLU A 227 -6.79 20.93 11.41
N GLY A 228 -7.27 20.95 12.66
CA GLY A 228 -8.50 20.27 13.04
C GLY A 228 -8.34 18.78 13.33
N TYR A 229 -7.12 18.24 13.34
CA TYR A 229 -6.86 16.86 13.75
C TYR A 229 -7.32 16.57 15.19
N SER A 230 -7.93 15.41 15.37
CA SER A 230 -8.10 14.77 16.69
C SER A 230 -8.03 13.25 16.53
N LEU A 231 -7.69 12.56 17.62
CA LEU A 231 -7.70 11.09 17.62
C LEU A 231 -9.10 10.52 17.32
N ASP A 232 -10.15 11.16 17.82
CA ASP A 232 -11.54 10.78 17.55
C ASP A 232 -11.87 10.87 16.05
N LYS A 233 -11.48 11.97 15.39
CA LYS A 233 -11.67 12.13 13.93
C LYS A 233 -10.91 11.08 13.14
N ARG A 234 -9.66 10.79 13.52
CA ARG A 234 -8.89 9.69 12.90
C ARG A 234 -9.60 8.36 13.06
N ASN A 235 -10.03 8.03 14.28
CA ASN A 235 -10.68 6.74 14.56
C ASN A 235 -11.99 6.58 13.79
N LYS A 236 -12.82 7.63 13.73
CA LYS A 236 -14.05 7.64 12.93
C LYS A 236 -13.77 7.43 11.43
N TYR A 237 -12.74 8.08 10.91
CA TYR A 237 -12.35 7.91 9.52
C TYR A 237 -11.85 6.48 9.24
N PHE A 238 -10.99 5.94 10.10
CA PHE A 238 -10.52 4.54 9.98
C PHE A 238 -11.69 3.56 10.07
N GLN A 239 -12.61 3.76 11.01
CA GLN A 239 -13.80 2.93 11.16
C GLN A 239 -14.61 2.91 9.87
N LYS A 240 -14.88 4.08 9.26
CA LYS A 240 -15.58 4.15 7.98
C LYS A 240 -14.89 3.32 6.89
N ILE A 241 -13.58 3.52 6.68
CA ILE A 241 -12.85 2.81 5.62
C ILE A 241 -12.88 1.29 5.87
N TYR A 242 -12.71 0.86 7.13
CA TYR A 242 -12.82 -0.56 7.47
C TYR A 242 -14.24 -1.10 7.32
N ASP A 243 -15.28 -0.31 7.61
CA ASP A 243 -16.67 -0.70 7.38
C ASP A 243 -16.96 -0.84 5.88
N ASP A 244 -16.44 0.04 5.04
CA ASP A 244 -16.58 -0.04 3.58
C ASP A 244 -15.89 -1.30 3.02
N VAL A 245 -14.66 -1.58 3.45
CA VAL A 245 -13.92 -2.80 3.07
C VAL A 245 -14.64 -4.04 3.57
N TYR A 246 -15.06 -4.06 4.84
CA TYR A 246 -15.76 -5.20 5.44
C TYR A 246 -17.08 -5.49 4.72
N ASN A 247 -17.88 -4.46 4.46
CA ASN A 247 -19.16 -4.63 3.78
C ASN A 247 -18.99 -5.09 2.34
N SER A 248 -18.00 -4.57 1.61
CA SER A 248 -17.69 -5.04 0.26
C SER A 248 -17.27 -6.51 0.29
N ALA A 249 -16.28 -6.88 1.10
CA ALA A 249 -15.81 -8.24 1.25
C ALA A 249 -16.92 -9.23 1.65
N ARG A 250 -17.75 -8.87 2.64
CA ARG A 250 -18.86 -9.69 3.13
C ARG A 250 -19.92 -9.97 2.05
N LEU A 251 -20.11 -9.04 1.14
CA LEU A 251 -21.08 -9.14 0.05
C LEU A 251 -20.49 -9.74 -1.24
N GLY A 252 -19.23 -10.20 -1.21
CA GLY A 252 -18.54 -10.73 -2.40
C GLY A 252 -18.09 -9.63 -3.38
N GLY A 253 -17.99 -8.39 -2.92
CA GLY A 253 -17.49 -7.26 -3.69
C GLY A 253 -15.98 -7.30 -3.93
N LEU A 254 -15.48 -6.27 -4.61
CA LEU A 254 -14.09 -6.18 -5.07
C LEU A 254 -13.14 -5.58 -4.03
N PHE A 255 -13.63 -4.76 -3.10
CA PHE A 255 -12.79 -4.20 -2.05
C PHE A 255 -12.58 -5.25 -0.97
N VAL A 256 -11.38 -5.84 -0.99
CA VAL A 256 -11.00 -6.95 -0.11
C VAL A 256 -9.78 -6.63 0.73
N GLY A 257 -9.39 -5.34 0.79
CA GLY A 257 -8.22 -4.92 1.53
C GLY A 257 -8.15 -3.43 1.86
N GLY A 258 -7.60 -3.12 3.04
CA GLY A 258 -7.26 -1.76 3.45
C GLY A 258 -5.92 -1.72 4.19
N MET A 259 -5.06 -0.76 3.83
CA MET A 259 -3.74 -0.56 4.42
C MET A 259 -3.56 0.90 4.84
N PHE A 260 -3.41 1.14 6.15
CA PHE A 260 -3.29 2.50 6.64
C PHE A 260 -1.85 3.03 6.52
N TRP A 261 -1.74 4.33 6.25
CA TRP A 261 -0.49 5.07 6.32
C TRP A 261 -0.42 5.85 7.64
N GLN A 262 0.51 5.56 8.54
CA GLN A 262 1.52 4.50 8.52
C GLN A 262 1.77 3.99 9.94
N LEU A 263 2.39 2.82 10.08
CA LEU A 263 2.76 2.28 11.39
C LEU A 263 4.18 2.72 11.77
N MET A 264 4.28 3.37 12.92
CA MET A 264 5.55 3.75 13.56
C MET A 264 5.49 3.34 15.03
N THR A 265 6.56 2.73 15.55
CA THR A 265 6.69 2.54 17.00
C THR A 265 7.09 3.85 17.67
N LYS A 266 6.51 4.14 18.84
CA LYS A 266 6.99 5.24 19.68
C LYS A 266 8.49 5.05 19.96
N LEU A 267 9.27 6.11 19.82
CA LEU A 267 10.62 6.16 20.40
C LEU A 267 10.45 5.87 21.89
N ARG A 268 11.01 4.76 22.39
CA ARG A 268 11.21 4.60 23.83
C ARG A 268 12.14 5.75 24.24
N LYS A 269 11.63 6.66 25.05
CA LYS A 269 12.44 7.69 25.71
C LYS A 269 13.38 7.05 26.70
#